data_AF-R1FBW2-F1
#
_entry.id   AF-R1FBW2-F1
#
_cell.length_a   1.000
_cell.length_b   1.000
_cell.length_c   1.000
_cell.angle_alpha   90.00
_cell.angle_beta   90.00
_cell.angle_gamma   90.00
#
_symmetry.space_group_name_H-M   'P 1'
#
loop_
_entity.id
_entity.type
_entity.pdbx_description
1 polymer ?
#
loop_
_entity_poly.entity_id
_entity_poly.type
_entity_poly.pdbx_seq_one_letter_code
_entity_poly.pdbx_strand_id
1 'polypeptide(L)' 'MAARDEQAPLLGRVREACCAALRGAGLEPRDVYSVEMLGGLSRMPAVGEAVSTSFQMPTRRSLNAEEARDLGRDGEMFRF' A
#
# COMPACT_ATOMS: atom_id res chain seq x y z
N MET A 1 -10.01 20.53 10.75
CA MET A 1 -8.54 20.29 10.82
C MET A 1 -8.14 19.32 11.93
N ALA A 2 -8.84 19.26 13.07
CA ALA A 2 -8.50 18.41 14.23
C ALA A 2 -8.43 16.88 13.98
N ALA A 3 -9.25 16.33 13.08
CA ALA A 3 -9.31 14.87 12.86
C ALA A 3 -8.04 14.27 12.21
N ARG A 4 -7.23 15.07 11.50
CA ARG A 4 -6.00 14.59 10.85
C ARG A 4 -4.84 14.43 11.84
N ASP A 5 -4.82 15.22 12.92
CA ASP A 5 -3.76 15.19 13.94
C ASP A 5 -3.83 13.92 14.80
N GLU A 6 -5.04 13.48 15.16
CA GLU A 6 -5.24 12.28 15.98
C GLU A 6 -4.82 10.98 15.24
N GLN A 7 -4.83 11.02 13.91
CA GLN A 7 -4.48 9.89 13.05
C GLN A 7 -2.98 9.84 12.72
N ALA A 8 -2.22 10.89 13.02
CA ALA A 8 -0.80 11.00 12.73
C ALA A 8 0.04 9.79 13.20
N PRO A 9 -0.11 9.26 14.43
CA PRO A 9 0.68 8.10 14.87
C PRO A 9 0.34 6.82 14.09
N LEU A 10 -0.92 6.64 13.68
CA LEU A 10 -1.34 5.46 12.90
C LEU A 10 -0.84 5.56 11.46
N LEU A 11 -0.93 6.74 10.85
CA LEU A 11 -0.40 6.98 9.50
C LEU A 11 1.13 6.89 9.46
N GLY A 12 1.82 7.25 10.55
CA GLY A 12 3.25 7.02 10.73
C GLY A 12 3.64 5.56 10.59
N ARG A 13 2.88 4.65 11.23
CA ARG A 13 3.10 3.20 11.12
C ARG A 13 2.89 2.67 9.70
N VAL A 14 1.93 3.21 8.96
CA VAL A 14 1.72 2.85 7.54
C VAL A 14 2.96 3.19 6.72
N ARG A 15 3.50 4.41 6.87
CA ARG A 15 4.70 4.85 6.15
C ARG A 15 5.91 4.00 6.50
N GLU A 16 6.09 3.70 7.78
CA GLU A 16 7.18 2.85 8.25
C GLU A 16 7.10 1.44 7.66
N ALA A 17 5.91 0.84 7.61
CA ALA A 17 5.70 -0.47 6.99
C ALA A 17 6.08 -0.47 5.51
N CYS A 18 5.70 0.56 4.74
CA CYS A 18 6.08 0.70 3.34
C CYS A 18 7.60 0.78 3.16
N CYS A 19 8.26 1.65 3.94
CA CYS A 19 9.73 1.78 3.90
C CYS A 19 10.43 0.48 4.33
N ALA A 20 9.90 -0.22 5.33
CA ALA A 20 10.43 -1.50 5.78
C ALA A 20 10.30 -2.58 4.68
N ALA A 21 9.19 -2.62 3.94
CA ALA A 21 8.99 -3.56 2.85
C ALA A 21 10.02 -3.36 1.71
N LEU A 22 10.23 -2.10 1.30
CA LEU A 22 11.25 -1.76 0.30
C LEU A 22 12.66 -2.15 0.77
N ARG A 23 13.03 -1.80 2.02
CA ARG A 23 14.33 -2.19 2.59
C ARG A 23 14.50 -3.71 2.67
N GLY A 24 13.46 -4.44 3.08
CA GLY A 24 13.49 -5.90 3.16
C GLY A 24 13.66 -6.57 1.80
N ALA A 25 13.16 -5.95 0.73
CA ALA A 25 13.34 -6.41 -0.65
C ALA A 25 14.63 -5.88 -1.31
N GLY A 26 15.36 -4.96 -0.67
CA GLY A 26 16.53 -4.30 -1.27
C GLY A 26 16.18 -3.39 -2.45
N LEU A 27 14.95 -2.86 -2.49
CA LEU A 27 14.42 -2.03 -3.57
C LEU A 27 14.30 -0.57 -3.16
N GLU A 28 14.36 0.31 -4.14
CA GLU A 28 13.95 1.71 -4.02
C GLU A 28 12.56 1.94 -4.63
N PRO A 29 11.88 3.05 -4.27
CA PRO A 29 10.57 3.37 -4.86
C PRO A 29 10.54 3.36 -6.39
N ARG A 30 11.65 3.75 -7.04
CA ARG A 30 11.81 3.74 -8.50
C ARG A 30 11.78 2.35 -9.14
N ASP A 31 12.06 1.31 -8.36
CA ASP A 31 12.09 -0.08 -8.83
C ASP A 31 10.68 -0.70 -8.79
N VAL A 32 9.71 -0.02 -8.17
CA VAL A 32 8.31 -0.46 -8.10
C VAL A 32 7.59 -0.09 -9.38
N TYR A 33 6.90 -1.07 -9.97
CA TYR A 33 6.10 -0.84 -11.19
C TYR A 33 4.73 -0.23 -10.89
N SER A 34 4.05 -0.73 -9.86
CA SER A 34 2.72 -0.28 -9.47
C SER A 34 2.44 -0.56 -7.99
N VAL A 35 1.52 0.23 -7.41
CA VAL A 35 1.00 0.01 -6.05
C VAL A 35 -0.49 -0.25 -6.13
N GLU A 36 -0.91 -1.47 -5.81
CA GLU A 36 -2.33 -1.87 -5.75
C GLU A 36 -2.81 -1.91 -4.29
N MET A 37 -3.96 -1.28 -4.03
CA MET A 37 -4.54 -1.14 -2.70
C MET A 37 -5.71 -2.11 -2.51
N LEU A 38 -5.55 -3.06 -1.59
CA LEU A 38 -6.56 -4.06 -1.27
C LEU A 38 -7.06 -3.95 0.17
N GLY A 39 -8.25 -4.49 0.44
CA GLY A 39 -8.87 -4.49 1.77
C GLY A 39 -9.77 -3.28 2.10
N GLY A 40 -10.54 -3.38 3.18
CA GLY A 40 -11.56 -2.39 3.56
C GLY A 40 -11.00 -0.99 3.84
N LEU A 41 -9.99 -0.91 4.71
CA LEU A 41 -9.40 0.34 5.19
C LEU A 41 -8.56 1.08 4.13
N SER A 42 -8.21 0.41 3.03
CA SER A 42 -7.46 1.03 1.92
C SER A 42 -8.25 2.12 1.18
N ARG A 43 -9.57 2.20 1.42
CA ARG A 43 -10.45 3.25 0.89
C ARG A 43 -10.36 4.56 1.67
N MET A 44 -9.74 4.56 2.85
CA MET A 44 -9.52 5.79 3.62
C MET A 44 -8.53 6.70 2.87
N PRO A 45 -8.90 7.94 2.50
CA PRO A 45 -8.05 8.81 1.68
C PRO A 45 -6.66 9.05 2.28
N ALA A 46 -6.58 9.29 3.58
CA ALA A 46 -5.30 9.54 4.25
C ALA A 46 -4.33 8.35 4.22
N VAL A 47 -4.86 7.12 4.19
CA VAL A 47 -4.04 5.91 4.02
C VAL A 47 -3.49 5.85 2.60
N GLY A 48 -4.32 6.13 1.59
CA GLY A 48 -3.90 6.20 0.19
C GLY A 48 -2.83 7.28 -0.03
N GLU A 49 -2.99 8.46 0.56
CA GLU A 49 -1.99 9.53 0.53
C GLU A 49 -0.67 9.12 1.20
N ALA A 50 -0.73 8.48 2.37
CA ALA A 50 0.46 8.00 3.07
C ALA A 50 1.25 6.96 2.25
N VAL A 51 0.55 5.98 1.65
CA VAL A 51 1.15 4.96 0.81
C VAL A 51 1.71 5.56 -0.49
N SER A 52 0.93 6.40 -1.18
CA SER A 52 1.36 7.10 -2.39
C SER A 52 2.63 7.90 -2.16
N THR A 53 2.73 8.60 -1.01
CA THR A 53 3.92 9.35 -0.63
C THR A 53 5.12 8.43 -0.37
N SER A 54 4.92 7.31 0.32
CA SER A 54 5.99 6.34 0.62
C SER A 54 6.58 5.68 -0.62
N PHE A 55 5.76 5.38 -1.63
CA PHE A 55 6.21 4.76 -2.88
C PHE A 55 6.45 5.77 -4.02
N GLN A 56 6.22 7.07 -3.78
CA GLN A 56 6.37 8.15 -4.76
C GLN A 56 5.59 7.91 -6.06
N MET A 57 4.44 7.25 -5.98
CA MET A 57 3.62 6.89 -7.14
C MET A 57 2.13 6.73 -6.78
N PRO A 58 1.22 6.91 -7.75
CA PRO A 58 -0.21 6.80 -7.48
C PRO A 58 -0.63 5.38 -7.11
N THR A 59 -1.48 5.28 -6.09
CA THR A 59 -2.13 4.02 -5.72
C THR A 59 -3.26 3.66 -6.68
N ARG A 60 -3.40 2.38 -6.99
CA ARG A 60 -4.45 1.82 -7.85
C ARG A 60 -5.38 0.89 -7.06
N ARG A 61 -6.53 0.58 -7.65
CA ARG A 61 -7.55 -0.35 -7.10
C ARG A 61 -8.17 -1.16 -8.24
N SER A 62 -7.32 -1.78 -9.04
CA SER A 62 -7.76 -2.56 -10.21
C SER A 62 -8.08 -4.02 -9.85
N LEU A 63 -7.56 -4.50 -8.72
CA LEU A 63 -7.68 -5.90 -8.29
C LEU A 63 -8.83 -6.11 -7.29
N ASN A 64 -9.47 -7.27 -7.38
CA ASN A 64 -10.39 -7.76 -6.35
C ASN A 64 -9.58 -8.32 -5.15
N ALA A 65 -9.97 -7.94 -3.93
CA ALA A 65 -9.25 -8.31 -2.72
C ALA A 65 -9.39 -9.80 -2.34
N GLU A 66 -10.50 -10.45 -2.70
CA GLU A 66 -10.72 -11.88 -2.44
C GLU A 66 -9.87 -12.73 -3.38
N GLU A 67 -9.94 -12.46 -4.68
CA GLU A 67 -9.11 -13.14 -5.69
C GLU A 67 -7.61 -12.95 -5.41
N ALA A 68 -7.19 -11.76 -4.98
CA ALA A 68 -5.81 -11.51 -4.57
C ALA A 68 -5.34 -12.34 -3.39
N ARG A 69 -6.24 -12.62 -2.45
CA ARG A 69 -5.93 -13.48 -1.31
C ARG A 69 -5.73 -14.92 -1.78
N ASP A 70 -6.62 -15.41 -2.63
CA ASP A 70 -6.61 -16.80 -3.08
C ASP A 70 -5.40 -17.09 -3.97
N LEU A 71 -5.11 -16.22 -4.96
CA LEU A 71 -3.92 -16.35 -5.81
C LEU A 71 -2.62 -16.30 -5.00
N GLY A 72 -2.53 -15.39 -4.03
CA GLY A 72 -1.37 -15.29 -3.15
C GLY A 72 -1.16 -16.54 -2.29
N ARG A 73 -2.23 -17.20 -1.85
CA ARG A 73 -2.16 -18.48 -1.11
C ARG A 73 -1.64 -19.62 -1.98
N ASP A 74 -2.09 -19.64 -3.23
CA ASP A 74 -1.80 -20.75 -4.16
C ASP A 74 -0.46 -20.55 -4.89
N GLY A 75 0.25 -19.45 -4.61
CA GLY A 75 1.54 -19.12 -5.22
C GLY A 75 1.43 -18.62 -6.66
N GLU A 76 0.21 -18.27 -7.08
CA GLU A 76 -0.07 -17.75 -8.40
C GLU A 76 0.12 -16.22 -8.44
N MET A 77 0.52 -15.72 -9.61
CA MET A 77 0.79 -14.30 -9.81
C MET A 77 -0.30 -13.67 -10.67
N PHE A 78 -0.66 -12.43 -10.34
CA PHE A 78 -1.46 -11.60 -11.23
C PHE A 78 -0.77 -11.41 -12.57
N ARG A 79 -1.52 -11.59 -13.65
CA ARG A 79 -1.09 -11.21 -14.99
C ARG A 79 -1.66 -9.82 -15.28
N PHE A 80 -0.76 -8.87 -15.52
CA PHE A 80 -1.06 -7.49 -15.86
C PHE A 80 -0.81 -7.24 -17.35
#